data_AF-A0A0P5CJX5-F1
#
_entry.id   AF-A0A0P5CJX5-F1
#
_cell.length_a   1.000
_cell.length_b   1.000
_cell.length_c   1.000
_cell.angle_alpha   90.00
_cell.angle_beta   90.00
_cell.angle_gamma   90.00
#
_symmetry.space_group_name_H-M   'P 1'
#
loop_
_entity.id
_entity.type
_entity.pdbx_description
1 polymer ?
#
loop_
_entity_poly.entity_id
_entity_poly.type
_entity_poly.pdbx_seq_one_letter_code
_entity_poly.pdbx_strand_id
1 'polypeptide(L)'
;MDCSRISVSALGRDVLVGDLYNYYTDNILKSSILVPGECIRIEHKLIPETERYFFFNQPDKFKPSLLGINSHLKESIEQGSVDLNLLWFADFLRVIPSEGDENEALVTVFFRVIRRTETLDQHFFHSKIFDYQLDCGGWATHLVEQVVYGAELICSMRRPVDWRRETKDSAEENIYLVAKAYFDRIIGPKAINTEPPIELEKVSCRILSSLEDVQPTESSFRVSCEFLKDVINFKEDNQPAKLWRPIYIVRRQIPKQIETRILLDRLTDKRLKIERKWHWIMKETHRLAKHPFLNRVPPFERAIRQFIELLEPAESEIMQYDINVIAKKCIQDQVSKDIKTMADCLLLSDMVDWLIQRRSEIDAICLMLKGNHQMGMFDMPEIESRPSSSGEKRARVFVLKVDYISDPLMERIQNLIGNLEPVHKLPVFPVISSGKERLGIISRAFHGFSEEARWCSNEQYSYYQIGLVPVSSPLEDGTIKTIVYPAIEMTPSCLPAAQSSPKESEKDLHEDHHQLLCLPINNHQQHPNSPKKTLTVSNQSDNPYEKVAYFLLKSIMMISPENFDDENNV
;
A
#
# COMPACT_ATOMS: atom_id res chain seq x y z
N MET A 1 16.63 -13.17 -34.49
CA MET A 1 15.82 -13.70 -33.38
C MET A 1 14.87 -12.59 -32.98
N ASP A 2 13.57 -12.86 -32.97
CA ASP A 2 12.54 -11.87 -32.65
C ASP A 2 12.54 -11.68 -31.12
N CYS A 3 13.11 -10.58 -30.62
CA CYS A 3 13.26 -10.30 -29.17
C CYS A 3 11.92 -10.13 -28.42
N SER A 4 10.80 -10.27 -29.11
CA SER A 4 9.44 -10.08 -28.61
C SER A 4 8.82 -11.32 -27.95
N ARG A 5 9.45 -12.50 -28.11
CA ARG A 5 8.94 -13.79 -27.62
C ARG A 5 9.87 -14.39 -26.59
N ILE A 6 9.33 -14.69 -25.40
CA ILE A 6 10.09 -15.32 -24.32
C ILE A 6 9.36 -16.58 -23.85
N SER A 7 10.05 -17.72 -23.93
CA SER A 7 9.57 -18.99 -23.37
C SER A 7 9.87 -19.08 -21.87
N VAL A 8 8.93 -19.57 -21.08
CA VAL A 8 9.09 -19.80 -19.65
C VAL A 8 8.32 -21.05 -19.23
N SER A 9 8.82 -21.77 -18.23
CA SER A 9 8.12 -22.91 -17.64
C SER A 9 6.78 -22.45 -17.02
N ALA A 10 5.72 -23.19 -17.30
CA ALA A 10 4.40 -22.93 -16.75
C ALA A 10 4.29 -23.42 -15.30
N LEU A 11 5.20 -24.30 -14.86
CA LEU A 11 5.22 -24.92 -13.53
C LEU A 11 3.93 -25.68 -13.18
N GLY A 12 3.17 -26.14 -14.17
CA GLY A 12 1.87 -26.78 -13.97
C GLY A 12 0.75 -25.83 -13.52
N ARG A 13 0.97 -24.51 -13.55
CA ARG A 13 -0.07 -23.51 -13.29
C ARG A 13 -1.14 -23.54 -14.37
N ASP A 14 -2.37 -23.27 -14.00
CA ASP A 14 -3.46 -23.15 -14.98
C ASP A 14 -3.27 -21.91 -15.85
N VAL A 15 -3.05 -22.13 -17.15
CA VAL A 15 -2.82 -21.07 -18.13
C VAL A 15 -3.37 -21.49 -19.48
N LEU A 16 -4.01 -20.54 -20.15
CA LEU A 16 -4.60 -20.68 -21.47
C LEU A 16 -3.99 -19.66 -22.44
N VAL A 17 -4.11 -19.96 -23.72
CA VAL A 17 -3.78 -19.00 -24.78
C VAL A 17 -4.68 -17.77 -24.64
N GLY A 18 -4.08 -16.58 -24.68
CA GLY A 18 -4.79 -15.31 -24.46
C GLY A 18 -4.82 -14.82 -23.02
N ASP A 19 -4.35 -15.62 -22.05
CA ASP A 19 -4.12 -15.14 -20.69
C ASP A 19 -3.01 -14.08 -20.66
N LEU A 20 -3.03 -13.24 -19.65
CA LEU A 20 -2.07 -12.18 -19.42
C LEU A 20 -0.94 -12.65 -18.50
N TYR A 21 0.24 -12.08 -18.68
CA TYR A 21 1.42 -12.41 -17.89
C TYR A 21 2.12 -11.15 -17.37
N ASN A 22 2.40 -11.13 -16.06
CA ASN A 22 3.22 -10.10 -15.44
C ASN A 22 4.67 -10.56 -15.37
N TYR A 23 5.55 -9.91 -16.14
CA TYR A 23 6.98 -10.23 -16.16
C TYR A 23 7.65 -9.98 -14.81
N TYR A 24 7.20 -9.00 -14.02
CA TYR A 24 7.88 -8.65 -12.76
C TYR A 24 7.55 -9.58 -11.58
N THR A 25 6.36 -10.19 -11.59
CA THR A 25 5.92 -11.08 -10.50
C THR A 25 5.76 -12.52 -10.95
N ASP A 26 5.99 -12.78 -12.24
CA ASP A 26 5.70 -14.04 -12.92
C ASP A 26 4.25 -14.54 -12.78
N ASN A 27 3.30 -13.66 -12.42
CA ASN A 27 1.88 -14.03 -12.26
C ASN A 27 1.16 -14.19 -13.59
N ILE A 28 0.26 -15.18 -13.65
CA ILE A 28 -0.69 -15.38 -14.74
C ILE A 28 -2.02 -14.74 -14.32
N LEU A 29 -2.56 -13.90 -15.19
CA LEU A 29 -3.80 -13.15 -14.98
C LEU A 29 -4.78 -13.54 -16.09
N LYS A 30 -6.05 -13.80 -15.75
CA LYS A 30 -7.07 -14.08 -16.76
C LYS A 30 -7.46 -12.78 -17.47
N SER A 31 -7.45 -12.79 -18.81
CA SER A 31 -7.90 -11.64 -19.59
C SER A 31 -9.43 -11.58 -19.62
N SER A 32 -9.99 -10.37 -19.67
CA SER A 32 -11.42 -10.19 -19.96
C SER A 32 -11.77 -10.40 -21.44
N ILE A 33 -10.76 -10.48 -22.30
CA ILE A 33 -10.92 -10.66 -23.74
C ILE A 33 -11.13 -12.14 -24.04
N LEU A 34 -12.33 -12.47 -24.51
CA LEU A 34 -12.66 -13.81 -24.96
C LEU A 34 -11.95 -14.12 -26.28
N VAL A 35 -11.09 -15.15 -26.26
CA VAL A 35 -10.46 -15.69 -27.46
C VAL A 35 -11.39 -16.75 -28.08
N PRO A 36 -11.93 -16.53 -29.30
CA PRO A 36 -12.73 -17.54 -29.97
C PRO A 36 -11.89 -18.79 -30.28
N GLY A 37 -12.47 -19.99 -30.17
CA GLY A 37 -11.74 -21.25 -30.43
C GLY A 37 -11.16 -21.35 -31.84
N GLU A 38 -11.80 -20.73 -32.83
CA GLU A 38 -11.29 -20.62 -34.21
C GLU A 38 -10.01 -19.79 -34.35
N CYS A 39 -9.70 -18.94 -33.36
CA CYS A 39 -8.48 -18.15 -33.29
C CYS A 39 -7.36 -18.88 -32.53
N ILE A 40 -7.57 -20.14 -32.15
CA ILE A 40 -6.57 -20.98 -31.49
C ILE A 40 -6.18 -22.10 -32.44
N ARG A 41 -4.93 -22.07 -32.92
CA ARG A 41 -4.37 -23.18 -33.70
C ARG A 41 -3.90 -24.27 -32.75
N ILE A 42 -4.52 -25.44 -32.83
CA ILE A 42 -4.16 -26.61 -32.03
C ILE A 42 -3.35 -27.59 -32.89
N GLU A 43 -2.11 -27.81 -32.50
CA GLU A 43 -1.21 -28.78 -33.12
C GLU A 43 -1.05 -29.99 -32.20
N HIS A 44 -1.70 -31.10 -32.55
CA HIS A 44 -1.53 -32.39 -31.84
C HIS A 44 -0.30 -33.12 -32.35
N LYS A 45 0.50 -33.65 -31.43
CA LYS A 45 1.63 -34.54 -31.75
C LYS A 45 1.11 -35.96 -31.93
N LEU A 46 1.13 -36.46 -33.17
CA LEU A 46 0.76 -37.84 -33.52
C LEU A 46 1.55 -38.89 -32.71
N ILE A 47 2.83 -38.59 -32.45
CA ILE A 47 3.70 -39.34 -31.55
C ILE A 47 4.17 -38.34 -30.49
N PRO A 48 3.91 -38.61 -29.19
CA PRO A 48 4.32 -37.71 -28.12
C PRO A 48 5.84 -37.50 -28.13
N GLU A 49 6.25 -36.26 -28.08
CA GLU A 49 7.66 -35.90 -27.99
C GLU A 49 8.10 -36.07 -26.54
N THR A 50 9.16 -36.85 -26.31
CA THR A 50 9.60 -37.20 -24.95
C THR A 50 11.02 -36.71 -24.71
N GLU A 51 11.18 -35.83 -23.74
CA GLU A 51 12.48 -35.38 -23.25
C GLU A 51 12.79 -36.11 -21.93
N ARG A 52 14.06 -36.50 -21.77
CA ARG A 52 14.54 -37.26 -20.62
C ARG A 52 15.91 -36.75 -20.21
N TYR A 53 16.00 -36.31 -18.96
CA TYR A 53 17.25 -35.80 -18.41
C TYR A 53 17.58 -36.53 -17.12
N PHE A 54 18.79 -37.08 -17.04
CA PHE A 54 19.28 -37.82 -15.89
C PHE A 54 20.22 -36.97 -15.06
N PHE A 55 20.12 -37.10 -13.75
CA PHE A 55 20.90 -36.35 -12.79
C PHE A 55 21.36 -37.25 -11.66
N PHE A 56 22.66 -37.30 -11.46
CA PHE A 56 23.32 -37.92 -10.32
C PHE A 56 24.52 -37.03 -9.97
N ASN A 57 24.89 -36.98 -8.69
CA ASN A 57 26.00 -36.16 -8.19
C ASN A 57 25.98 -34.67 -8.63
N GLN A 58 24.79 -34.02 -8.66
CA GLN A 58 24.68 -32.59 -8.97
C GLN A 58 24.33 -31.75 -7.74
N PRO A 59 24.99 -30.61 -7.52
CA PRO A 59 24.62 -29.66 -6.47
C PRO A 59 23.16 -29.19 -6.58
N ASP A 60 22.47 -29.01 -5.45
CA ASP A 60 21.06 -28.59 -5.39
C ASP A 60 20.72 -27.34 -6.19
N LYS A 61 21.69 -26.43 -6.34
CA LYS A 61 21.54 -25.20 -7.14
C LYS A 61 21.13 -25.46 -8.60
N PHE A 62 21.34 -26.67 -9.13
CA PHE A 62 20.96 -27.05 -10.48
C PHE A 62 19.51 -27.55 -10.60
N LYS A 63 18.85 -27.95 -9.50
CA LYS A 63 17.46 -28.47 -9.50
C LYS A 63 16.47 -27.57 -10.27
N PRO A 64 16.48 -26.23 -10.11
CA PRO A 64 15.57 -25.36 -10.86
C PRO A 64 15.80 -25.42 -12.38
N SER A 65 17.07 -25.44 -12.83
CA SER A 65 17.40 -25.52 -14.24
C SER A 65 16.89 -26.81 -14.88
N LEU A 66 16.77 -27.91 -14.11
CA LEU A 66 16.23 -29.19 -14.57
C LEU A 66 14.75 -29.08 -14.96
N LEU A 67 14.01 -28.26 -14.22
CA LEU A 67 12.59 -28.01 -14.44
C LEU A 67 12.34 -26.93 -15.52
N GLY A 68 13.40 -26.48 -16.21
CA GLY A 68 13.33 -25.37 -17.16
C GLY A 68 13.05 -24.02 -16.49
N ILE A 69 13.33 -23.89 -15.19
CA ILE A 69 13.22 -22.63 -14.46
C ILE A 69 14.45 -21.78 -14.80
N ASN A 70 14.24 -20.67 -15.48
CA ASN A 70 15.30 -19.71 -15.78
C ASN A 70 15.66 -18.86 -14.54
N SER A 71 16.74 -18.07 -14.63
CA SER A 71 17.21 -17.24 -13.50
C SER A 71 16.16 -16.26 -12.99
N HIS A 72 15.36 -15.66 -13.88
CA HIS A 72 14.31 -14.72 -13.51
C HIS A 72 13.20 -15.41 -12.71
N LEU A 73 12.65 -16.51 -13.21
CA LEU A 73 11.59 -17.24 -12.53
C LEU A 73 12.08 -17.84 -11.20
N LYS A 74 13.35 -18.22 -11.13
CA LYS A 74 14.00 -18.66 -9.89
C LYS A 74 14.00 -17.54 -8.86
N GLU A 75 14.40 -16.33 -9.24
CA GLU A 75 14.37 -15.16 -8.34
C GLU A 75 12.94 -14.86 -7.85
N SER A 76 11.94 -14.91 -8.73
CA SER A 76 10.53 -14.73 -8.35
C SER A 76 10.03 -15.78 -7.35
N ILE A 77 10.48 -17.03 -7.49
CA ILE A 77 10.19 -18.10 -6.52
C ILE A 77 10.87 -17.80 -5.17
N GLU A 78 12.14 -17.42 -5.17
CA GLU A 78 12.90 -17.11 -3.95
C GLU A 78 12.34 -15.89 -3.20
N GLN A 79 11.79 -14.90 -3.92
CA GLN A 79 11.10 -13.74 -3.36
C GLN A 79 9.67 -14.04 -2.88
N GLY A 80 9.16 -15.27 -3.11
CA GLY A 80 7.81 -15.66 -2.73
C GLY A 80 6.70 -15.10 -3.64
N SER A 81 7.05 -14.58 -4.81
CA SER A 81 6.06 -14.11 -5.81
C SER A 81 5.28 -15.27 -6.43
N VAL A 82 5.89 -16.47 -6.48
CA VAL A 82 5.25 -17.72 -6.90
C VAL A 82 5.09 -18.61 -5.67
N ASP A 83 3.85 -18.97 -5.33
CA ASP A 83 3.59 -19.87 -4.20
C ASP A 83 4.01 -21.31 -4.53
N LEU A 84 5.13 -21.73 -3.91
CA LEU A 84 5.66 -23.08 -4.02
C LEU A 84 4.67 -24.16 -3.60
N ASN A 85 3.75 -23.88 -2.67
CA ASN A 85 2.80 -24.89 -2.19
C ASN A 85 1.78 -25.30 -3.26
N LEU A 86 1.62 -24.49 -4.30
CA LEU A 86 0.72 -24.78 -5.42
C LEU A 86 1.41 -25.60 -6.53
N LEU A 87 2.71 -25.86 -6.42
CA LEU A 87 3.48 -26.56 -7.45
C LEU A 87 3.62 -28.05 -7.12
N TRP A 88 3.35 -28.91 -8.11
CA TRP A 88 3.39 -30.37 -7.95
C TRP A 88 4.78 -30.95 -7.60
N PHE A 89 5.83 -30.17 -7.80
CA PHE A 89 7.23 -30.53 -7.51
C PHE A 89 7.81 -29.79 -6.28
N ALA A 90 6.98 -29.13 -5.47
CA ALA A 90 7.44 -28.31 -4.33
C ALA A 90 8.46 -29.04 -3.44
N ASP A 91 8.18 -30.30 -3.12
CA ASP A 91 9.02 -31.16 -2.29
C ASP A 91 10.42 -31.42 -2.89
N PHE A 92 10.54 -31.39 -4.22
CA PHE A 92 11.82 -31.58 -4.91
C PHE A 92 12.73 -30.34 -4.81
N LEU A 93 12.14 -29.14 -4.84
CA LEU A 93 12.89 -27.88 -4.72
C LEU A 93 13.24 -27.52 -3.28
N ARG A 94 12.49 -28.01 -2.29
CA ARG A 94 12.81 -27.80 -0.88
C ARG A 94 14.13 -28.49 -0.56
N VAL A 95 15.06 -27.76 0.05
CA VAL A 95 16.29 -28.33 0.60
C VAL A 95 15.88 -29.24 1.76
N ILE A 96 15.88 -30.55 1.55
CA ILE A 96 15.63 -31.50 2.63
C ILE A 96 16.99 -31.73 3.31
N PRO A 97 17.14 -31.48 4.62
CA PRO A 97 18.40 -31.69 5.34
C PRO A 97 18.96 -33.13 5.27
N SER A 98 18.17 -34.09 4.76
CA SER A 98 18.51 -35.50 4.66
C SER A 98 19.07 -35.94 3.30
N GLU A 99 19.31 -35.05 2.34
CA GLU A 99 19.97 -35.41 1.06
C GLU A 99 21.46 -35.76 1.21
N GLY A 100 21.96 -35.78 2.45
CA GLY A 100 23.27 -36.29 2.84
C GLY A 100 23.27 -37.68 3.47
N ASP A 101 22.30 -38.57 3.18
CA ASP A 101 22.49 -39.98 3.55
C ASP A 101 23.59 -40.57 2.64
N GLU A 102 24.79 -40.70 3.18
CA GLU A 102 25.90 -41.34 2.46
C GLU A 102 25.54 -42.78 2.10
N ASN A 103 24.63 -43.44 2.84
CA ASN A 103 24.31 -44.86 2.68
C ASN A 103 23.34 -45.17 1.54
N GLU A 104 22.82 -44.16 0.84
CA GLU A 104 21.86 -44.33 -0.24
C GLU A 104 22.38 -43.69 -1.54
N ALA A 105 22.35 -44.46 -2.63
CA ALA A 105 22.60 -43.98 -3.98
C ALA A 105 21.31 -43.44 -4.57
N LEU A 106 21.34 -42.21 -5.10
CA LEU A 106 20.18 -41.53 -5.68
C LEU A 106 20.49 -41.07 -7.11
N VAL A 107 19.65 -41.50 -8.06
CA VAL A 107 19.64 -40.97 -9.43
C VAL A 107 18.25 -40.43 -9.73
N THR A 108 18.17 -39.18 -10.13
CA THR A 108 16.90 -38.54 -10.50
C THR A 108 16.77 -38.46 -12.01
N VAL A 109 15.59 -38.79 -12.54
CA VAL A 109 15.26 -38.63 -13.96
C VAL A 109 14.08 -37.70 -14.09
N PHE A 110 14.25 -36.65 -14.88
CA PHE A 110 13.15 -35.77 -15.29
C PHE A 110 12.61 -36.23 -16.64
N PHE A 111 11.32 -36.53 -16.68
CA PHE A 111 10.58 -36.88 -17.89
C PHE A 111 9.65 -35.74 -18.26
N ARG A 112 9.65 -35.36 -19.54
CA ARG A 112 8.66 -34.45 -20.11
C ARG A 112 8.06 -35.08 -21.34
N VAL A 113 6.73 -35.11 -21.39
CA VAL A 113 5.96 -35.64 -22.51
C VAL A 113 5.15 -34.49 -23.09
N ILE A 114 5.44 -34.09 -24.32
CA ILE A 114 4.72 -33.03 -25.04
C ILE A 114 3.65 -33.66 -25.93
N ARG A 115 2.43 -33.16 -25.83
CA ARG A 115 1.25 -33.73 -26.48
C ARG A 115 0.61 -32.81 -27.50
N ARG A 116 0.34 -31.57 -27.09
CA ARG A 116 -0.23 -30.58 -28.00
C ARG A 116 0.31 -29.20 -27.71
N THR A 117 0.24 -28.39 -28.74
CA THR A 117 0.58 -26.98 -28.68
C THR A 117 -0.62 -26.19 -29.14
N GLU A 118 -1.02 -25.23 -28.31
CA GLU A 118 -2.06 -24.26 -28.65
C GLU A 118 -1.38 -22.92 -28.92
N THR A 119 -1.68 -22.30 -30.06
CA THR A 119 -1.07 -21.03 -30.47
C THR A 119 -2.15 -20.04 -30.88
N LEU A 120 -2.05 -18.81 -30.40
CA LEU A 120 -2.94 -17.72 -30.77
C LEU A 120 -2.73 -17.33 -32.22
N ASP A 121 -3.82 -17.13 -32.96
CA ASP A 121 -3.75 -16.54 -34.29
C ASP A 121 -3.21 -15.09 -34.22
N GLN A 122 -2.28 -14.79 -35.13
CA GLN A 122 -1.64 -13.49 -35.18
C GLN A 122 -2.61 -12.39 -35.61
N HIS A 123 -3.57 -12.67 -36.50
CA HIS A 123 -4.52 -11.66 -36.96
C HIS A 123 -5.47 -11.26 -35.83
N PHE A 124 -5.95 -12.24 -35.07
CA PHE A 124 -6.73 -11.98 -33.85
C PHE A 124 -5.95 -11.10 -32.87
N PHE A 125 -4.71 -11.47 -32.53
CA PHE A 125 -3.87 -10.67 -31.63
C PHE A 125 -3.72 -9.21 -32.12
N HIS A 126 -3.37 -9.03 -33.39
CA HIS A 126 -3.21 -7.70 -33.96
C HIS A 126 -4.50 -6.88 -33.97
N SER A 127 -5.66 -7.52 -34.18
CA SER A 127 -6.97 -6.86 -34.10
C SER A 127 -7.38 -6.46 -32.68
N LYS A 128 -6.84 -7.14 -31.66
CA LYS A 128 -7.17 -6.96 -30.23
C LYS A 128 -6.09 -6.31 -29.40
N ILE A 129 -4.99 -5.86 -30.01
CA ILE A 129 -3.83 -5.33 -29.29
C ILE A 129 -4.18 -4.16 -28.36
N PHE A 130 -5.05 -3.25 -28.83
CA PHE A 130 -5.49 -2.09 -28.06
C PHE A 130 -6.40 -2.50 -26.90
N ASP A 131 -7.30 -3.46 -27.13
CA ASP A 131 -8.15 -4.01 -26.08
C ASP A 131 -7.28 -4.66 -24.99
N TYR A 132 -6.27 -5.44 -25.36
CA TYR A 132 -5.32 -6.05 -24.41
C TYR A 132 -4.55 -4.99 -23.62
N GLN A 133 -4.13 -3.90 -24.25
CA GLN A 133 -3.49 -2.79 -23.54
C GLN A 133 -4.43 -2.17 -22.50
N LEU A 134 -5.70 -1.95 -22.84
CA LEU A 134 -6.70 -1.39 -21.92
C LEU A 134 -7.06 -2.36 -20.78
N ASP A 135 -7.15 -3.66 -21.09
CA ASP A 135 -7.47 -4.72 -20.13
C ASP A 135 -6.37 -4.86 -19.08
N CYS A 136 -5.11 -4.90 -19.51
CA CYS A 136 -4.00 -5.10 -18.59
C CYS A 136 -3.65 -3.85 -17.77
N GLY A 137 -3.81 -2.64 -18.31
CA GLY A 137 -3.57 -1.40 -17.58
C GLY A 137 -2.22 -1.36 -16.85
N GLY A 138 -1.13 -1.84 -17.45
CA GLY A 138 0.20 -1.93 -16.85
C GLY A 138 0.39 -2.99 -15.76
N TRP A 139 -0.66 -3.74 -15.38
CA TRP A 139 -0.56 -4.85 -14.44
C TRP A 139 -0.05 -6.15 -15.09
N ALA A 140 -0.26 -6.29 -16.40
CA ALA A 140 0.40 -7.32 -17.20
C ALA A 140 1.25 -6.68 -18.28
N THR A 141 2.35 -7.35 -18.60
CA THR A 141 3.38 -6.85 -19.54
C THR A 141 3.39 -7.66 -20.83
N HIS A 142 2.90 -8.90 -20.77
CA HIS A 142 2.89 -9.84 -21.88
C HIS A 142 1.54 -10.53 -21.99
N LEU A 143 1.27 -11.05 -23.18
CA LEU A 143 0.19 -11.98 -23.49
C LEU A 143 0.77 -13.38 -23.64
N VAL A 144 0.04 -14.40 -23.20
CA VAL A 144 0.35 -15.81 -23.49
C VAL A 144 -0.06 -16.11 -24.93
N GLU A 145 0.92 -16.15 -25.82
CA GLU A 145 0.72 -16.42 -27.25
C GLU A 145 0.63 -17.92 -27.53
N GLN A 146 1.38 -18.74 -26.80
CA GLN A 146 1.42 -20.18 -26.99
C GLN A 146 1.44 -20.88 -25.64
N VAL A 147 0.69 -21.97 -25.54
CA VAL A 147 0.75 -22.89 -24.39
C VAL A 147 1.04 -24.28 -24.93
N VAL A 148 1.99 -24.96 -24.29
CA VAL A 148 2.27 -26.36 -24.61
C VAL A 148 1.85 -27.25 -23.48
N TYR A 149 1.03 -28.24 -23.83
CA TYR A 149 0.39 -29.15 -22.90
C TYR A 149 1.04 -30.53 -22.96
N GLY A 150 1.09 -31.16 -21.79
CA GLY A 150 1.52 -32.53 -21.63
C GLY A 150 1.71 -32.89 -20.16
N ALA A 151 2.73 -33.69 -19.86
CA ALA A 151 3.05 -34.11 -18.50
C ALA A 151 4.54 -33.99 -18.20
N GLU A 152 4.84 -33.61 -16.96
CA GLU A 152 6.19 -33.60 -16.40
C GLU A 152 6.23 -34.52 -15.18
N LEU A 153 7.28 -35.32 -15.08
CA LEU A 153 7.47 -36.27 -13.98
C LEU A 153 8.91 -36.24 -13.50
N ILE A 154 9.10 -36.39 -12.18
CA ILE A 154 10.40 -36.55 -11.55
C ILE A 154 10.43 -37.95 -10.93
N CYS A 155 11.28 -38.82 -11.45
CA CYS A 155 11.50 -40.16 -10.92
C CYS A 155 12.80 -40.19 -10.11
N SER A 156 12.68 -40.30 -8.79
CA SER A 156 13.82 -40.51 -7.89
C SER A 156 14.08 -42.00 -7.74
N MET A 157 15.19 -42.50 -8.29
CA MET A 157 15.62 -43.89 -8.24
C MET A 157 16.64 -44.06 -7.12
N ARG A 158 16.35 -44.95 -6.16
CA ARG A 158 17.12 -45.10 -4.94
C ARG A 158 17.47 -46.55 -4.67
N ARG A 159 18.67 -46.78 -4.12
CA ARG A 159 18.99 -48.06 -3.48
C ARG A 159 20.05 -47.86 -2.38
N PRO A 160 20.04 -48.71 -1.34
CA PRO A 160 21.13 -48.75 -0.37
C PRO A 160 22.47 -49.10 -1.04
N VAL A 161 23.54 -48.43 -0.61
CA VAL A 161 24.92 -48.68 -1.05
C VAL A 161 25.49 -49.87 -0.28
N ASP A 162 26.02 -50.87 -0.99
CA ASP A 162 26.81 -51.93 -0.36
C ASP A 162 28.27 -51.48 -0.23
N TRP A 163 28.57 -50.81 0.89
CA TRP A 163 29.91 -50.29 1.20
C TRP A 163 31.04 -51.32 1.17
N ARG A 164 30.71 -52.62 1.22
CA ARG A 164 31.70 -53.69 1.11
C ARG A 164 32.14 -53.95 -0.34
N ARG A 165 31.38 -53.46 -1.32
CA ARG A 165 31.55 -53.80 -2.74
C ARG A 165 31.67 -52.58 -3.66
N GLU A 166 31.06 -51.45 -3.30
CA GLU A 166 31.02 -50.27 -4.16
C GLU A 166 31.00 -48.97 -3.33
N THR A 167 31.36 -47.86 -3.99
CA THR A 167 31.17 -46.51 -3.46
C THR A 167 29.80 -45.97 -3.85
N LYS A 168 29.31 -44.93 -3.16
CA LYS A 168 28.10 -44.21 -3.55
C LYS A 168 28.16 -43.73 -5.00
N ASP A 169 29.24 -43.08 -5.40
CA ASP A 169 29.44 -42.58 -6.77
C ASP A 169 29.34 -43.72 -7.82
N SER A 170 29.99 -44.85 -7.54
CA SER A 170 29.93 -46.03 -8.43
C SER A 170 28.51 -46.63 -8.49
N ALA A 171 27.82 -46.66 -7.35
CA ALA A 171 26.45 -47.14 -7.28
C ALA A 171 25.48 -46.25 -8.07
N GLU A 172 25.62 -44.92 -7.96
CA GLU A 172 24.83 -43.93 -8.72
C GLU A 172 25.14 -43.99 -10.22
N GLU A 173 26.42 -44.05 -10.60
CA GLU A 173 26.82 -44.18 -12.00
C GLU A 173 26.27 -45.46 -12.63
N ASN A 174 26.29 -46.59 -11.90
CA ASN A 174 25.70 -47.84 -12.35
C ASN A 174 24.19 -47.71 -12.61
N ILE A 175 23.43 -47.18 -11.65
CA ILE A 175 21.99 -46.95 -11.79
C ILE A 175 21.75 -46.06 -13.02
N TYR A 176 22.48 -44.95 -13.15
CA TYR A 176 22.35 -44.02 -14.26
C TYR A 176 22.56 -44.71 -15.62
N LEU A 177 23.68 -45.40 -15.81
CA LEU A 177 24.03 -46.01 -17.08
C LEU A 177 23.04 -47.11 -17.48
N VAL A 178 22.67 -47.98 -16.54
CA VAL A 178 21.75 -49.10 -16.79
C VAL A 178 20.33 -48.60 -17.03
N ALA A 179 19.84 -47.66 -16.20
CA ALA A 179 18.52 -47.08 -16.38
C ALA A 179 18.42 -46.29 -17.68
N LYS A 180 19.43 -45.48 -18.03
CA LYS A 180 19.47 -44.75 -19.31
C LYS A 180 19.41 -45.68 -20.49
N ALA A 181 20.26 -46.72 -20.52
CA ALA A 181 20.28 -47.69 -21.60
C ALA A 181 18.95 -48.45 -21.73
N TYR A 182 18.30 -48.76 -20.60
CA TYR A 182 16.99 -49.39 -20.59
C TYR A 182 15.91 -48.44 -21.13
N PHE A 183 15.81 -47.22 -20.60
CA PHE A 183 14.84 -46.22 -21.05
C PHE A 183 14.99 -45.90 -22.55
N ASP A 184 16.22 -45.83 -23.08
CA ASP A 184 16.48 -45.63 -24.51
C ASP A 184 15.94 -46.78 -25.39
N ARG A 185 15.76 -47.99 -24.84
CA ARG A 185 15.16 -49.14 -25.53
C ARG A 185 13.64 -49.20 -25.40
N ILE A 186 13.10 -48.75 -24.27
CA ILE A 186 11.67 -48.93 -23.94
C ILE A 186 10.81 -47.70 -24.17
N ILE A 187 11.42 -46.52 -24.40
CA ILE A 187 10.72 -45.25 -24.64
C ILE A 187 11.11 -44.70 -26.01
N GLY A 188 10.09 -44.44 -26.84
CA GLY A 188 10.24 -43.80 -28.15
C GLY A 188 9.56 -44.59 -29.28
N PRO A 189 9.65 -44.10 -30.54
CA PRO A 189 8.94 -44.69 -31.68
C PRO A 189 9.43 -46.10 -32.06
N LYS A 190 10.61 -46.52 -31.59
CA LYS A 190 11.18 -47.86 -31.79
C LYS A 190 11.25 -48.68 -30.50
N ALA A 191 10.39 -48.37 -29.53
CA ALA A 191 10.39 -49.03 -28.24
C ALA A 191 10.17 -50.55 -28.37
N ILE A 192 10.97 -51.33 -27.63
CA ILE A 192 10.86 -52.78 -27.54
C ILE A 192 10.37 -53.13 -26.14
N ASN A 193 9.44 -54.07 -26.02
CA ASN A 193 9.01 -54.54 -24.71
C ASN A 193 9.99 -55.60 -24.17
N THR A 194 10.87 -55.20 -23.25
CA THR A 194 11.86 -56.07 -22.60
C THR A 194 11.80 -55.90 -21.09
N GLU A 195 12.11 -56.95 -20.34
CA GLU A 195 12.18 -56.88 -18.88
C GLU A 195 13.31 -55.95 -18.39
N PRO A 196 13.15 -55.30 -17.22
CA PRO A 196 14.21 -54.52 -16.60
C PRO A 196 15.46 -55.37 -16.32
N PRO A 197 16.68 -54.81 -16.46
CA PRO A 197 17.92 -55.47 -16.06
C PRO A 197 17.94 -55.83 -14.56
N ILE A 198 18.65 -56.91 -14.21
CA ILE A 198 18.72 -57.43 -12.83
C ILE A 198 19.39 -56.44 -11.88
N GLU A 199 20.28 -55.58 -12.40
CA GLU A 199 20.96 -54.53 -11.66
C GLU A 199 20.00 -53.48 -11.09
N LEU A 200 18.80 -53.34 -11.68
CA LEU A 200 17.76 -52.40 -11.23
C LEU A 200 16.69 -53.06 -10.35
N GLU A 201 16.81 -54.36 -10.05
CA GLU A 201 15.80 -55.09 -9.25
C GLU A 201 15.67 -54.54 -7.82
N LYS A 202 16.78 -54.08 -7.24
CA LYS A 202 16.83 -53.50 -5.89
C LYS A 202 16.57 -52.00 -5.84
N VAL A 203 16.26 -51.37 -6.97
CA VAL A 203 16.02 -49.94 -7.06
C VAL A 203 14.55 -49.65 -6.73
N SER A 204 14.32 -48.87 -5.67
CA SER A 204 13.03 -48.25 -5.39
C SER A 204 12.91 -46.93 -6.15
N CYS A 205 11.69 -46.58 -6.54
CA CYS A 205 11.38 -45.41 -7.33
C CYS A 205 10.25 -44.63 -6.65
N ARG A 206 10.46 -43.33 -6.47
CA ARG A 206 9.42 -42.39 -6.06
C ARG A 206 9.18 -41.40 -7.19
N ILE A 207 7.93 -41.33 -7.66
CA ILE A 207 7.54 -40.45 -8.77
C ILE A 207 6.73 -39.26 -8.25
N LEU A 208 7.19 -38.05 -8.57
CA LEU A 208 6.37 -36.83 -8.53
C LEU A 208 5.83 -36.59 -9.94
N SER A 209 4.58 -36.16 -10.06
CA SER A 209 3.90 -36.02 -11.34
C SER A 209 3.08 -34.74 -11.40
N SER A 210 3.05 -34.09 -12.56
CA SER A 210 2.16 -32.95 -12.82
C SER A 210 0.69 -33.33 -13.00
N LEU A 211 0.37 -34.62 -13.08
CA LEU A 211 -0.98 -35.13 -13.30
C LEU A 211 -1.76 -35.19 -11.97
N GLU A 212 -2.98 -34.66 -11.93
CA GLU A 212 -3.79 -34.46 -10.70
C GLU A 212 -4.01 -35.74 -9.86
N ASP A 213 -4.21 -36.89 -10.51
CA ASP A 213 -4.58 -38.14 -9.82
C ASP A 213 -3.38 -38.96 -9.31
N VAL A 214 -2.15 -38.47 -9.48
CA VAL A 214 -0.94 -39.26 -9.21
C VAL A 214 -0.32 -38.81 -7.90
N GLN A 215 -0.64 -39.52 -6.82
CA GLN A 215 0.00 -39.32 -5.52
C GLN A 215 1.42 -39.89 -5.51
N PRO A 216 2.40 -39.22 -4.87
CA PRO A 216 3.75 -39.73 -4.75
C PRO A 216 3.76 -41.04 -3.96
N THR A 217 4.03 -42.15 -4.63
CA THR A 217 4.17 -43.47 -3.99
C THR A 217 5.52 -44.08 -4.33
N GLU A 218 6.09 -44.78 -3.36
CA GLU A 218 7.30 -45.56 -3.57
C GLU A 218 6.94 -46.92 -4.17
N SER A 219 7.61 -47.29 -5.25
CA SER A 219 7.35 -48.52 -6.00
C SER A 219 8.65 -49.12 -6.53
N SER A 220 8.60 -50.33 -7.07
CA SER A 220 9.77 -50.92 -7.73
C SER A 220 10.06 -50.23 -9.07
N PHE A 221 11.30 -50.32 -9.53
CA PHE A 221 11.69 -49.81 -10.85
C PHE A 221 10.79 -50.35 -11.98
N ARG A 222 10.38 -51.62 -11.92
CA ARG A 222 9.47 -52.23 -12.90
C ARG A 222 8.12 -51.52 -12.95
N VAL A 223 7.46 -51.36 -11.80
CA VAL A 223 6.14 -50.70 -11.70
C VAL A 223 6.22 -49.24 -12.15
N SER A 224 7.27 -48.53 -11.74
CA SER A 224 7.51 -47.15 -12.19
C SER A 224 7.71 -47.05 -13.70
N CYS A 225 8.41 -48.01 -14.32
CA CYS A 225 8.59 -48.04 -15.77
C CYS A 225 7.29 -48.33 -16.53
N GLU A 226 6.45 -49.23 -16.01
CA GLU A 226 5.13 -49.51 -16.58
C GLU A 226 4.25 -48.25 -16.51
N PHE A 227 4.22 -47.57 -15.37
CA PHE A 227 3.53 -46.30 -15.22
C PHE A 227 4.02 -45.23 -16.21
N LEU A 228 5.34 -45.07 -16.38
CA LEU A 228 5.91 -44.11 -17.34
C LEU A 228 5.51 -44.45 -18.79
N LYS A 229 5.53 -45.74 -19.16
CA LYS A 229 5.06 -46.20 -20.47
C LYS A 229 3.59 -45.87 -20.69
N ASP A 230 2.75 -46.06 -19.67
CA ASP A 230 1.32 -45.77 -19.74
C ASP A 230 1.07 -44.28 -19.94
N VAL A 231 1.77 -43.42 -19.18
CA VAL A 231 1.68 -41.95 -19.34
C VAL A 231 2.10 -41.52 -20.75
N ILE A 232 3.21 -42.06 -21.27
CA ILE A 232 3.69 -41.74 -22.61
C ILE A 232 2.69 -42.19 -23.68
N ASN A 233 2.07 -43.35 -23.52
CA ASN A 233 1.17 -43.93 -24.52
C ASN A 233 -0.31 -43.55 -24.35
N PHE A 234 -0.69 -42.81 -23.30
CA PHE A 234 -2.07 -42.47 -22.98
C PHE A 234 -2.77 -41.67 -24.10
N LYS A 235 -3.77 -42.22 -24.81
CA LYS A 235 -4.30 -41.61 -26.05
C LYS A 235 -5.49 -40.65 -25.86
N GLU A 236 -6.07 -40.55 -24.67
CA GLU A 236 -7.35 -39.87 -24.48
C GLU A 236 -7.17 -38.38 -24.14
N ASP A 237 -7.04 -37.55 -25.17
CA ASP A 237 -7.01 -36.08 -25.03
C ASP A 237 -8.39 -35.48 -24.64
N ASN A 238 -9.47 -36.29 -24.60
CA ASN A 238 -10.86 -35.83 -24.53
C ASN A 238 -11.63 -36.25 -23.25
N GLN A 239 -10.97 -36.84 -22.24
CA GLN A 239 -11.63 -37.11 -20.96
C GLN A 239 -11.33 -36.00 -19.93
N PRO A 240 -12.35 -35.35 -19.33
CA PRO A 240 -12.17 -34.24 -18.37
C PRO A 240 -11.40 -34.59 -17.09
N ALA A 241 -11.22 -35.87 -16.77
CA ALA A 241 -10.65 -36.33 -15.51
C ALA A 241 -9.12 -36.55 -15.55
N LYS A 242 -8.44 -36.39 -16.69
CA LYS A 242 -6.97 -36.54 -16.82
C LYS A 242 -6.38 -35.47 -17.74
N LEU A 243 -6.50 -34.21 -17.33
CA LEU A 243 -6.13 -33.06 -18.15
C LEU A 243 -4.60 -32.91 -18.21
N TRP A 244 -4.04 -33.01 -19.42
CA TRP A 244 -2.68 -32.57 -19.70
C TRP A 244 -2.47 -31.14 -19.18
N ARG A 245 -1.34 -30.90 -18.53
CA ARG A 245 -1.03 -29.61 -17.91
C ARG A 245 -0.18 -28.74 -18.82
N PRO A 246 -0.27 -27.41 -18.68
CA PRO A 246 0.72 -26.51 -19.24
C PRO A 246 2.12 -26.85 -18.74
N ILE A 247 3.04 -27.05 -19.68
CA ILE A 247 4.46 -27.34 -19.46
C ILE A 247 5.27 -26.05 -19.63
N TYR A 248 5.11 -25.39 -20.77
CA TYR A 248 5.75 -24.11 -21.07
C TYR A 248 4.79 -23.18 -21.78
N ILE A 249 5.03 -21.89 -21.61
CA ILE A 249 4.30 -20.82 -22.29
C ILE A 249 5.28 -19.96 -23.08
N VAL A 250 4.83 -19.50 -24.25
CA VAL A 250 5.51 -18.44 -24.99
C VAL A 250 4.74 -17.16 -24.78
N ARG A 251 5.44 -16.17 -24.25
CA ARG A 251 4.90 -14.86 -23.92
C ARG A 251 5.28 -13.87 -25.01
N ARG A 252 4.32 -13.08 -25.45
CA ARG A 252 4.51 -11.97 -26.39
C ARG A 252 4.33 -10.65 -25.68
N GLN A 253 5.26 -9.73 -25.84
CA GLN A 253 5.18 -8.42 -25.20
C GLN A 253 3.95 -7.63 -25.67
N ILE A 254 3.24 -7.01 -24.74
CA ILE A 254 2.19 -6.03 -25.04
C ILE A 254 2.86 -4.65 -25.08
N PRO A 255 2.75 -3.87 -26.19
CA PRO A 255 3.42 -2.59 -26.33
C PRO A 255 3.00 -1.59 -25.23
N LYS A 256 3.91 -0.68 -24.86
CA LYS A 256 3.75 0.38 -23.85
C LYS A 256 3.50 -0.08 -22.40
N GLN A 257 3.35 -1.39 -22.13
CA GLN A 257 2.96 -1.87 -20.81
C GLN A 257 4.09 -1.86 -19.79
N ILE A 258 5.34 -2.01 -20.24
CA ILE A 258 6.51 -1.88 -19.37
C ILE A 258 6.65 -0.44 -18.89
N GLU A 259 6.54 0.56 -19.78
CA GLU A 259 6.58 1.97 -19.36
C GLU A 259 5.39 2.33 -18.46
N THR A 260 4.20 1.81 -18.78
CA THR A 260 3.01 2.00 -17.96
C THR A 260 3.21 1.40 -16.57
N ARG A 261 3.79 0.20 -16.47
CA ARG A 261 4.09 -0.44 -15.18
C ARG A 261 5.04 0.40 -14.33
N ILE A 262 6.15 0.88 -14.91
CA ILE A 262 7.12 1.72 -14.20
C ILE A 262 6.46 3.00 -13.69
N LEU A 263 5.57 3.60 -14.47
CA LEU A 263 4.82 4.78 -14.03
C LEU A 263 3.86 4.43 -12.88
N LEU A 264 3.18 3.29 -12.94
CA LEU A 264 2.29 2.83 -11.87
C LEU A 264 3.02 2.54 -10.57
N ASP A 265 4.19 1.91 -10.63
CA ASP A 265 5.02 1.68 -9.44
C ASP A 265 5.38 3.03 -8.79
N ARG A 266 5.80 4.03 -9.57
CA ARG A 266 6.07 5.39 -9.06
C ARG A 266 4.84 6.07 -8.46
N LEU A 267 3.66 5.87 -9.03
CA LEU A 267 2.41 6.43 -8.51
C LEU A 267 1.98 5.72 -7.23
N THR A 268 2.16 4.41 -7.17
CA THR A 268 1.89 3.58 -5.98
C THR A 268 2.81 3.99 -4.83
N ASP A 269 4.10 4.18 -5.08
CA ASP A 269 5.04 4.68 -4.07
C ASP A 269 4.64 6.06 -3.53
N LYS A 270 4.16 6.95 -4.41
CA LYS A 270 3.68 8.28 -4.01
C LYS A 270 2.41 8.17 -3.17
N ARG A 271 1.45 7.33 -3.56
CA ARG A 271 0.24 7.05 -2.78
C ARG A 271 0.58 6.50 -1.40
N LEU A 272 1.49 5.52 -1.31
CA LEU A 272 1.94 4.99 -0.02
C LEU A 272 2.58 6.07 0.87
N LYS A 273 3.33 7.01 0.29
CA LYS A 273 3.87 8.16 1.04
C LYS A 273 2.77 9.08 1.56
N ILE A 274 1.74 9.34 0.74
CA ILE A 274 0.55 10.12 1.12
C ILE A 274 -0.19 9.43 2.26
N GLU A 275 -0.52 8.14 2.12
CA GLU A 275 -1.23 7.34 3.14
C GLU A 275 -0.45 7.31 4.46
N ARG A 276 0.87 7.15 4.43
CA ARG A 276 1.72 7.20 5.63
C ARG A 276 1.67 8.56 6.32
N LYS A 277 1.76 9.66 5.56
CA LYS A 277 1.66 11.01 6.12
C LYS A 277 0.27 11.25 6.70
N TRP A 278 -0.79 10.88 5.97
CA TRP A 278 -2.17 11.01 6.42
C TRP A 278 -2.41 10.26 7.73
N HIS A 279 -1.94 9.01 7.81
CA HIS A 279 -2.01 8.21 9.03
C HIS A 279 -1.30 8.90 10.21
N TRP A 280 -0.11 9.47 9.97
CA TRP A 280 0.60 10.24 10.99
C TRP A 280 -0.19 11.48 11.42
N ILE A 281 -0.74 12.26 10.48
CA ILE A 281 -1.55 13.46 10.74
C ILE A 281 -2.75 13.09 11.60
N MET A 282 -3.49 12.05 11.23
CA MET A 282 -4.64 11.56 11.99
C MET A 282 -4.23 11.17 13.40
N LYS A 283 -3.19 10.34 13.54
CA LYS A 283 -2.70 9.89 14.86
C LYS A 283 -2.26 11.06 15.75
N GLU A 284 -1.53 12.01 15.18
CA GLU A 284 -1.03 13.18 15.89
C GLU A 284 -2.17 14.11 16.32
N THR A 285 -3.14 14.33 15.44
CA THR A 285 -4.32 15.15 15.73
C THR A 285 -5.13 14.54 16.87
N HIS A 286 -5.36 13.23 16.86
CA HIS A 286 -6.04 12.54 17.97
C HIS A 286 -5.27 12.67 19.29
N ARG A 287 -3.93 12.67 19.25
CA ARG A 287 -3.10 12.90 20.43
C ARG A 287 -3.27 14.32 20.96
N LEU A 288 -3.25 15.33 20.07
CA LEU A 288 -3.45 16.73 20.44
C LEU A 288 -4.86 16.99 20.98
N ALA A 289 -5.89 16.44 20.35
CA ALA A 289 -7.28 16.56 20.80
C ALA A 289 -7.50 16.02 22.23
N LYS A 290 -6.75 14.98 22.60
CA LYS A 290 -6.77 14.38 23.96
C LYS A 290 -5.83 15.07 24.94
N HIS A 291 -5.10 16.10 24.51
CA HIS A 291 -4.13 16.76 25.37
C HIS A 291 -4.85 17.47 26.53
N PRO A 292 -4.57 17.14 27.81
CA PRO A 292 -5.36 17.59 28.95
C PRO A 292 -5.33 19.11 29.19
N PHE A 293 -4.37 19.78 28.55
CA PHE A 293 -4.22 21.23 28.61
C PHE A 293 -5.00 21.98 27.51
N LEU A 294 -5.43 21.31 26.44
CA LEU A 294 -6.06 21.98 25.29
C LEU A 294 -7.33 22.74 25.70
N ASN A 295 -8.19 22.11 26.51
CA ASN A 295 -9.45 22.71 27.00
C ASN A 295 -9.24 23.91 27.95
N ARG A 296 -8.00 24.22 28.33
CA ARG A 296 -7.67 25.39 29.15
C ARG A 296 -7.30 26.61 28.33
N VAL A 297 -7.11 26.43 27.03
CA VAL A 297 -6.83 27.51 26.09
C VAL A 297 -7.89 27.44 24.99
N PRO A 298 -9.12 27.94 25.26
CA PRO A 298 -10.24 27.88 24.32
C PRO A 298 -9.91 28.35 22.89
N PRO A 299 -9.06 29.39 22.67
CA PRO A 299 -8.63 29.74 21.32
C PRO A 299 -7.88 28.62 20.57
N PHE A 300 -6.98 27.88 21.25
CA PHE A 300 -6.30 26.73 20.64
C PHE A 300 -7.25 25.55 20.45
N GLU A 301 -8.12 25.29 21.42
CA GLU A 301 -9.14 24.24 21.31
C GLU A 301 -10.01 24.44 20.06
N ARG A 302 -10.49 25.67 19.81
CA ARG A 302 -11.28 26.01 18.62
C ARG A 302 -10.50 25.77 17.31
N ALA A 303 -9.24 26.18 17.24
CA ALA A 303 -8.42 25.98 16.04
C ALA A 303 -8.15 24.49 15.76
N ILE A 304 -7.82 23.71 16.78
CA ILE A 304 -7.59 22.26 16.65
C ILE A 304 -8.89 21.53 16.29
N ARG A 305 -10.01 21.94 16.88
CA ARG A 305 -11.32 21.36 16.56
C ARG A 305 -11.72 21.63 15.11
N GLN A 306 -11.56 22.86 14.64
CA GLN A 306 -11.81 23.19 13.24
C GLN A 306 -10.90 22.37 12.32
N PHE A 307 -9.62 22.19 12.66
CA PHE A 307 -8.73 21.33 11.87
C PHE A 307 -9.25 19.89 11.80
N ILE A 308 -9.70 19.31 12.91
CA ILE A 308 -10.29 17.96 12.97
C ILE A 308 -11.51 17.85 12.06
N GLU A 309 -12.41 18.83 12.11
CA GLU A 309 -13.64 18.87 11.30
C GLU A 309 -13.34 18.90 9.79
N LEU A 310 -12.18 19.44 9.40
CA LEU A 310 -11.74 19.48 8.00
C LEU A 310 -11.02 18.21 7.53
N LEU A 311 -10.60 17.31 8.43
CA LEU A 311 -9.76 16.16 8.05
C LEU A 311 -10.50 15.15 7.17
N GLU A 312 -11.71 14.74 7.54
CA GLU A 312 -12.46 13.72 6.78
C GLU A 312 -12.83 14.20 5.36
N PRO A 313 -13.34 15.43 5.15
CA PRO A 313 -13.53 15.98 3.81
C PRO A 313 -12.22 16.09 3.02
N ALA A 314 -11.13 16.50 3.67
CA ALA A 314 -9.82 16.60 3.02
C ALA A 314 -9.26 15.24 2.62
N GLU A 315 -9.46 14.19 3.43
CA GLU A 315 -9.10 12.82 3.07
C GLU A 315 -9.79 12.40 1.78
N SER A 316 -11.08 12.68 1.68
CA SER A 316 -11.88 12.30 0.51
C SER A 316 -11.33 12.95 -0.77
N GLU A 317 -10.98 14.24 -0.72
CA GLU A 317 -10.37 14.94 -1.87
C GLU A 317 -8.94 14.43 -2.19
N ILE A 318 -8.13 14.16 -1.17
CA ILE A 318 -6.74 13.68 -1.34
C ILE A 318 -6.70 12.22 -1.81
N MET A 319 -7.67 11.39 -1.40
CA MET A 319 -7.71 9.95 -1.68
C MET A 319 -8.61 9.57 -2.86
N GLN A 320 -9.26 10.54 -3.52
CA GLN A 320 -10.10 10.34 -4.71
C GLN A 320 -9.37 9.71 -5.91
N TYR A 321 -8.03 9.60 -5.85
CA TYR A 321 -7.20 9.09 -6.95
C TYR A 321 -7.13 7.56 -6.98
N ASP A 322 -7.87 6.97 -7.91
CA ASP A 322 -7.73 5.56 -8.26
C ASP A 322 -6.57 5.35 -9.25
N ILE A 323 -5.53 4.65 -8.79
CA ILE A 323 -4.35 4.27 -9.58
C ILE A 323 -4.76 3.47 -10.82
N ASN A 324 -5.81 2.64 -10.73
CA ASN A 324 -6.30 1.83 -11.85
C ASN A 324 -6.93 2.68 -12.95
N VAL A 325 -7.58 3.80 -12.59
CA VAL A 325 -8.14 4.75 -13.55
C VAL A 325 -7.02 5.50 -14.27
N ILE A 326 -5.98 5.89 -13.54
CA ILE A 326 -4.80 6.55 -14.13
C ILE A 326 -4.07 5.58 -15.07
N ALA A 327 -3.91 4.31 -14.68
CA ALA A 327 -3.32 3.28 -15.52
C ALA A 327 -3.95 3.20 -16.92
N LYS A 328 -5.29 3.23 -16.97
CA LYS A 328 -6.06 3.23 -18.22
C LYS A 328 -5.87 4.53 -19.02
N LYS A 329 -5.79 5.68 -18.34
CA LYS A 329 -5.51 6.99 -18.97
C LYS A 329 -4.06 7.13 -19.48
N CYS A 330 -3.10 6.45 -18.87
CA CYS A 330 -1.70 6.45 -19.29
C CYS A 330 -1.50 5.91 -20.70
N ILE A 331 -2.32 4.92 -21.08
CA ILE A 331 -2.31 4.35 -22.43
C ILE A 331 -2.85 5.34 -23.47
N GLN A 332 -3.65 6.32 -23.04
CA GLN A 332 -4.25 7.36 -23.87
C GLN A 332 -3.43 8.66 -23.93
N ASP A 333 -2.18 8.67 -23.43
CA ASP A 333 -1.26 9.83 -23.42
C ASP A 333 -1.84 11.11 -22.74
N GLN A 334 -2.79 10.95 -21.81
CA GLN A 334 -3.54 12.06 -21.19
C GLN A 334 -3.01 12.49 -19.80
N VAL A 335 -1.88 11.94 -19.35
CA VAL A 335 -1.40 11.97 -17.94
C VAL A 335 -0.86 13.34 -17.48
N SER A 336 -0.50 14.22 -18.43
CA SER A 336 0.24 15.45 -18.12
C SER A 336 -0.51 16.47 -17.24
N LYS A 337 -1.83 16.35 -17.07
CA LYS A 337 -2.61 17.27 -16.23
C LYS A 337 -2.98 16.71 -14.85
N ASP A 338 -3.15 15.40 -14.72
CA ASP A 338 -3.53 14.77 -13.45
C ASP A 338 -2.32 14.61 -12.51
N ILE A 339 -1.08 14.71 -13.01
CA ILE A 339 0.14 14.77 -12.17
C ILE A 339 0.22 16.07 -11.34
N LYS A 340 -0.55 17.11 -11.69
CA LYS A 340 -0.61 18.36 -10.91
C LYS A 340 -1.20 18.15 -9.51
N THR A 341 -1.92 17.06 -9.29
CA THR A 341 -2.32 16.50 -7.99
C THR A 341 -1.14 16.18 -7.04
N MET A 342 0.09 16.05 -7.55
CA MET A 342 1.28 15.95 -6.68
C MET A 342 1.57 17.22 -5.88
N ALA A 343 0.77 18.28 -6.06
CA ALA A 343 0.65 19.40 -5.14
C ALA A 343 0.30 18.97 -3.69
N ASP A 344 -0.29 17.79 -3.48
CA ASP A 344 -0.74 17.31 -2.16
C ASP A 344 0.38 16.85 -1.23
N CYS A 345 1.57 16.53 -1.78
CA CYS A 345 2.73 16.23 -0.93
C CYS A 345 3.19 17.44 -0.10
N LEU A 346 2.98 18.66 -0.62
CA LEU A 346 3.31 19.91 0.07
C LEU A 346 2.24 20.23 1.12
N LEU A 347 0.95 20.13 0.78
CA LEU A 347 -0.13 20.34 1.75
C LEU A 347 0.01 19.40 2.95
N LEU A 348 0.28 18.11 2.71
CA LEU A 348 0.49 17.14 3.78
C LEU A 348 1.75 17.43 4.61
N SER A 349 2.83 17.92 3.99
CA SER A 349 4.00 18.37 4.75
C SER A 349 3.64 19.56 5.65
N ASP A 350 2.93 20.54 5.10
CA ASP A 350 2.53 21.73 5.85
C ASP A 350 1.58 21.37 7.01
N MET A 351 0.69 20.38 6.83
CA MET A 351 -0.15 19.83 7.91
C MET A 351 0.70 19.16 9.00
N VAL A 352 1.73 18.41 8.62
CA VAL A 352 2.68 17.80 9.57
C VAL A 352 3.39 18.90 10.36
N ASP A 353 3.98 19.88 9.68
CA ASP A 353 4.72 20.97 10.31
C ASP A 353 3.81 21.80 11.22
N TRP A 354 2.58 22.07 10.79
CA TRP A 354 1.58 22.76 11.58
C TRP A 354 1.26 21.99 12.87
N LEU A 355 1.02 20.68 12.81
CA LEU A 355 0.75 19.85 13.99
C LEU A 355 1.97 19.80 14.95
N ILE A 356 3.18 19.67 14.41
CA ILE A 356 4.42 19.71 15.20
C ILE A 356 4.52 21.05 15.94
N GLN A 357 4.29 22.16 15.23
CA GLN A 357 4.34 23.49 15.80
C GLN A 357 3.29 23.66 16.91
N ARG A 358 2.03 23.30 16.65
CA ARG A 358 0.94 23.38 17.65
C ARG A 358 1.25 22.57 18.90
N ARG A 359 1.78 21.35 18.74
CA ARG A 359 2.23 20.53 19.87
C ARG A 359 3.31 21.25 20.68
N SER A 360 4.34 21.76 20.01
CA SER A 360 5.46 22.44 20.69
C SER A 360 5.01 23.69 21.46
N GLU A 361 4.06 24.44 20.91
CA GLU A 361 3.48 25.62 21.55
C GLU A 361 2.67 25.22 22.79
N ILE A 362 1.82 24.19 22.68
CA ILE A 362 1.05 23.65 23.80
C ILE A 362 2.00 23.15 24.89
N ASP A 363 3.05 22.41 24.54
CA ASP A 363 4.05 21.89 25.50
C ASP A 363 4.81 23.05 26.18
N ALA A 364 5.16 24.10 25.44
CA ALA A 364 5.85 25.27 25.99
C ALA A 364 4.97 26.08 26.94
N ILE A 365 3.68 26.25 26.62
CA ILE A 365 2.71 26.90 27.52
C ILE A 365 2.49 26.04 28.77
N CYS A 366 2.36 24.73 28.62
CA CYS A 366 2.29 23.79 29.75
C CYS A 366 3.49 23.93 30.69
N LEU A 367 4.70 24.03 30.12
CA LEU A 367 5.94 24.19 30.88
C LEU A 367 5.97 25.54 31.61
N MET A 368 5.58 26.62 30.93
CA MET A 368 5.53 27.96 31.52
C MET A 368 4.61 28.01 32.74
N LEU A 369 3.46 27.31 32.63
CA LEU A 369 2.40 27.28 33.65
C LEU A 369 2.53 26.11 34.64
N LYS A 370 3.71 25.48 34.69
CA LYS A 370 3.97 24.32 35.55
C LYS A 370 3.72 24.67 37.02
N GLY A 371 2.91 23.86 37.71
CA GLY A 371 2.60 24.01 39.13
C GLY A 371 1.13 24.28 39.47
N ASN A 372 0.25 24.54 38.48
CA ASN A 372 -1.18 24.63 38.72
C ASN A 372 -2.02 24.02 37.60
N HIS A 373 -2.89 23.07 37.96
CA HIS A 373 -3.73 22.35 37.01
C HIS A 373 -5.17 22.90 36.90
N GLN A 374 -5.51 24.02 37.52
CA GLN A 374 -6.91 24.45 37.68
C GLN A 374 -7.26 25.80 37.04
N MET A 375 -6.26 26.62 36.66
CA MET A 375 -6.51 27.93 36.06
C MET A 375 -6.76 27.82 34.55
N GLY A 376 -7.91 28.33 34.09
CA GLY A 376 -8.22 28.51 32.67
C GLY A 376 -7.70 29.84 32.12
N MET A 377 -7.42 29.86 30.82
CA MET A 377 -7.01 31.04 30.06
C MET A 377 -8.21 31.56 29.27
N PHE A 378 -8.60 32.82 29.48
CA PHE A 378 -9.77 33.42 28.83
C PHE A 378 -9.43 34.80 28.30
N ASP A 379 -10.10 35.25 27.25
CA ASP A 379 -9.99 36.61 26.77
C ASP A 379 -10.39 37.59 27.88
N MET A 380 -9.61 38.66 28.07
CA MET A 380 -9.86 39.64 29.13
C MET A 380 -11.31 40.19 29.13
N PRO A 381 -11.94 40.50 27.98
CA PRO A 381 -13.35 40.88 27.92
C PRO A 381 -14.32 39.79 28.38
N GLU A 382 -14.00 38.51 28.15
CA GLU A 382 -14.81 37.38 28.62
C GLU A 382 -14.78 37.29 30.15
N ILE A 383 -13.62 37.55 30.76
CA ILE A 383 -13.52 37.62 32.22
C ILE A 383 -14.34 38.80 32.71
N GLU A 384 -14.10 40.00 32.20
CA GLU A 384 -14.73 41.26 32.65
C GLU A 384 -16.26 41.28 32.52
N SER A 385 -16.81 40.57 31.54
CA SER A 385 -18.25 40.52 31.25
C SER A 385 -19.04 39.53 32.10
N ARG A 386 -18.39 38.81 33.04
CA ARG A 386 -19.08 37.80 33.86
C ARG A 386 -20.10 38.42 34.81
N PRO A 387 -21.26 37.76 35.01
CA PRO A 387 -22.36 38.32 35.77
C PRO A 387 -22.00 38.50 37.25
N SER A 388 -22.51 39.57 37.85
CA SER A 388 -22.49 39.80 39.30
C SER A 388 -23.07 38.61 40.06
N SER A 389 -22.43 38.23 41.17
CA SER A 389 -22.88 37.11 42.00
C SER A 389 -23.58 37.58 43.28
N SER A 390 -24.15 36.63 44.04
CA SER A 390 -24.85 36.89 45.31
C SER A 390 -23.98 37.48 46.44
N GLY A 391 -22.66 37.60 46.22
CA GLY A 391 -21.73 38.31 47.09
C GLY A 391 -20.63 39.00 46.27
N GLU A 392 -19.88 39.90 46.91
CA GLU A 392 -18.72 40.54 46.28
C GLU A 392 -17.68 39.47 45.94
N LYS A 393 -17.37 39.32 44.64
CA LYS A 393 -16.32 38.42 44.18
C LYS A 393 -15.19 39.21 43.54
N ARG A 394 -13.96 38.77 43.76
CA ARG A 394 -12.75 39.37 43.19
C ARG A 394 -12.10 38.39 42.22
N ALA A 395 -11.81 38.88 41.01
CA ALA A 395 -10.90 38.25 40.09
C ALA A 395 -9.48 38.64 40.43
N ARG A 396 -8.57 37.68 40.44
CA ARG A 396 -7.16 37.99 40.23
C ARG A 396 -6.74 37.35 38.92
N VAL A 397 -6.28 38.18 38.00
CA VAL A 397 -6.04 37.79 36.61
C VAL A 397 -4.58 38.01 36.28
N PHE A 398 -3.87 36.93 35.99
CA PHE A 398 -2.51 36.97 35.45
C PHE A 398 -2.57 37.25 33.96
N VAL A 399 -1.98 38.35 33.52
CA VAL A 399 -2.11 38.84 32.15
C VAL A 399 -1.05 38.19 31.25
N LEU A 400 -1.50 37.66 30.10
CA LEU A 400 -0.64 37.20 29.02
C LEU A 400 -1.03 37.89 27.71
N LYS A 401 -0.03 38.36 26.97
CA LYS A 401 -0.20 38.89 25.62
C LYS A 401 -0.41 37.74 24.63
N VAL A 402 -1.40 37.91 23.75
CA VAL A 402 -1.70 37.01 22.64
C VAL A 402 -1.84 37.83 21.36
N ASP A 403 -1.36 37.28 20.26
CA ASP A 403 -1.64 37.76 18.90
C ASP A 403 -2.54 36.75 18.19
N TYR A 404 -3.50 37.25 17.42
CA TYR A 404 -4.46 36.42 16.69
C TYR A 404 -4.20 36.58 15.19
N ILE A 405 -3.45 35.63 14.62
CA ILE A 405 -3.00 35.67 13.23
C ILE A 405 -3.90 34.81 12.32
N SER A 406 -3.96 35.14 11.04
CA SER A 406 -4.59 34.26 10.03
C SER A 406 -3.85 32.92 9.96
N ASP A 407 -4.57 31.85 9.59
CA ASP A 407 -4.01 30.52 9.41
C ASP A 407 -4.06 30.10 7.93
N PRO A 408 -2.96 30.33 7.17
CA PRO A 408 -2.92 30.04 5.74
C PRO A 408 -3.01 28.56 5.40
N LEU A 409 -2.72 27.65 6.34
CA LEU A 409 -2.90 26.22 6.11
C LEU A 409 -4.39 25.90 6.12
N MET A 410 -5.11 26.34 7.15
CA MET A 410 -6.54 26.12 7.30
C MET A 410 -7.32 26.70 6.11
N GLU A 411 -6.96 27.90 5.66
CA GLU A 411 -7.56 28.52 4.46
C GLU A 411 -7.32 27.66 3.20
N ARG A 412 -6.13 27.06 3.05
CA ARG A 412 -5.85 26.16 1.91
C ARG A 412 -6.65 24.86 1.98
N ILE A 413 -6.80 24.27 3.16
CA ILE A 413 -7.61 23.05 3.35
C ILE A 413 -9.08 23.33 3.02
N GLN A 414 -9.61 24.45 3.51
CA GLN A 414 -10.99 24.86 3.19
C GLN A 414 -11.21 25.10 1.69
N ASN A 415 -10.26 25.76 1.03
CA ASN A 415 -10.30 25.94 -0.43
C ASN A 415 -10.26 24.62 -1.20
N LEU A 416 -9.50 23.61 -0.71
CA LEU A 416 -9.46 22.28 -1.30
C LEU A 416 -10.83 21.59 -1.24
N ILE A 417 -11.49 21.65 -0.09
CA ILE A 417 -12.77 20.96 0.13
C ILE A 417 -14.00 21.78 -0.31
N GLY A 418 -13.79 23.04 -0.74
CA GLY A 418 -14.86 23.96 -1.13
C GLY A 418 -15.72 24.50 0.03
N ASN A 419 -15.22 24.47 1.27
CA ASN A 419 -15.91 25.03 2.44
C ASN A 419 -15.56 26.53 2.60
N LEU A 420 -16.55 27.40 2.79
CA LEU A 420 -16.40 28.85 2.93
C LEU A 420 -16.59 29.35 4.38
N GLU A 421 -16.59 28.45 5.36
CA GLU A 421 -16.66 28.84 6.77
C GLU A 421 -15.45 29.69 7.18
N PRO A 422 -15.62 30.74 8.00
CA PRO A 422 -14.49 31.55 8.45
C PRO A 422 -13.44 30.72 9.22
N VAL A 423 -12.19 30.80 8.79
CA VAL A 423 -11.06 30.22 9.52
C VAL A 423 -10.88 30.94 10.86
N HIS A 424 -10.81 30.17 11.95
CA HIS A 424 -10.47 30.72 13.25
C HIS A 424 -9.04 31.23 13.26
N LYS A 425 -8.83 32.44 13.76
CA LYS A 425 -7.50 32.99 13.94
C LYS A 425 -6.71 32.17 14.95
N LEU A 426 -5.46 31.91 14.63
CA LEU A 426 -4.55 31.14 15.45
C LEU A 426 -4.00 32.02 16.59
N PRO A 427 -4.07 31.59 17.86
CA PRO A 427 -3.43 32.28 18.97
C PRO A 427 -1.92 32.05 18.98
N VAL A 428 -1.14 33.12 18.95
CA VAL A 428 0.32 33.11 19.09
C VAL A 428 0.70 33.86 20.35
N PHE A 429 1.52 33.24 21.19
CA PHE A 429 1.97 33.80 22.46
C PHE A 429 3.40 34.34 22.30
N PRO A 430 3.62 35.67 22.22
CA PRO A 430 4.95 36.23 21.99
C PRO A 430 5.97 35.80 23.04
N VAL A 431 5.52 35.56 24.28
CA VAL A 431 6.37 35.05 25.37
C VAL A 431 7.02 33.71 25.02
N ILE A 432 6.31 32.82 24.31
CA ILE A 432 6.83 31.51 23.89
C ILE A 432 7.91 31.69 22.81
N SER A 433 7.70 32.61 21.88
CA SER A 433 8.62 32.89 20.76
C SER A 433 9.84 33.73 21.16
N SER A 434 9.79 34.42 22.30
CA SER A 434 10.79 35.41 22.73
C SER A 434 12.07 34.86 23.37
N GLY A 435 12.25 33.53 23.41
CA GLY A 435 13.43 32.87 23.93
C GLY A 435 13.35 32.46 25.41
N LYS A 436 14.31 31.63 25.85
CA LYS A 436 14.27 30.94 27.16
C LYS A 436 14.31 31.89 28.36
N GLU A 437 14.98 33.03 28.25
CA GLU A 437 15.14 33.97 29.37
C GLU A 437 13.82 34.66 29.73
N ARG A 438 13.13 35.23 28.73
CA ARG A 438 11.81 35.86 28.93
C ARG A 438 10.78 34.83 29.39
N LEU A 439 10.78 33.64 28.80
CA LEU A 439 9.95 32.53 29.26
C LEU A 439 10.20 32.18 30.74
N GLY A 440 11.46 32.15 31.18
CA GLY A 440 11.84 31.89 32.57
C GLY A 440 11.45 33.00 33.54
N ILE A 441 11.45 34.27 33.12
CA ILE A 441 10.94 35.39 33.92
C ILE A 441 9.43 35.24 34.14
N ILE A 442 8.67 35.03 33.06
CA ILE A 442 7.21 34.90 33.14
C ILE A 442 6.81 33.63 33.89
N SER A 443 7.52 32.52 33.71
CA SER A 443 7.27 31.28 34.47
C SER A 443 7.49 31.47 35.97
N ARG A 444 8.53 32.21 36.40
CA ARG A 444 8.73 32.55 37.82
C ARG A 444 7.63 33.46 38.37
N ALA A 445 7.21 34.47 37.61
CA ALA A 445 6.11 35.35 37.99
C ALA A 445 4.80 34.57 38.13
N PHE A 446 4.52 33.67 37.18
CA PHE A 446 3.36 32.79 37.24
C PHE A 446 3.45 31.83 38.42
N HIS A 447 4.63 31.28 38.73
CA HIS A 447 4.79 30.42 39.90
C HIS A 447 4.40 31.14 41.19
N GLY A 448 4.89 32.38 41.38
CA GLY A 448 4.49 33.22 42.52
C GLY A 448 2.98 33.46 42.59
N PHE A 449 2.35 33.79 41.46
CA PHE A 449 0.90 33.95 41.36
C PHE A 449 0.13 32.65 41.66
N SER A 450 0.65 31.51 41.20
CA SER A 450 0.03 30.20 41.40
C SER A 450 0.11 29.73 42.85
N GLU A 451 1.21 30.03 43.54
CA GLU A 451 1.36 29.77 44.98
C GLU A 451 0.39 30.63 45.77
N GLU A 452 0.30 31.94 45.46
CA GLU A 452 -0.69 32.85 46.08
C GLU A 452 -2.12 32.31 45.92
N ALA A 453 -2.49 31.86 44.71
CA ALA A 453 -3.79 31.25 44.47
C ALA A 453 -4.02 29.98 45.30
N ARG A 454 -2.97 29.16 45.50
CA ARG A 454 -3.06 27.94 46.32
C ARG A 454 -3.31 28.29 47.79
N TRP A 455 -2.60 29.27 48.34
CA TRP A 455 -2.75 29.69 49.73
C TRP A 455 -4.09 30.39 50.00
N CYS A 456 -4.58 31.17 49.03
CA CYS A 456 -5.84 31.92 49.15
C CYS A 456 -7.07 31.13 48.68
N SER A 457 -6.94 29.87 48.28
CA SER A 457 -8.03 29.04 47.75
C SER A 457 -9.17 28.76 48.75
N ASN A 458 -8.95 29.03 50.04
CA ASN A 458 -9.98 28.93 51.10
C ASN A 458 -10.85 30.19 51.23
N GLU A 459 -10.54 31.28 50.52
CA GLU A 459 -11.39 32.48 50.49
C GLU A 459 -12.53 32.27 49.47
N GLN A 460 -13.77 32.11 49.95
CA GLN A 460 -14.98 31.92 49.11
C GLN A 460 -15.27 33.04 48.09
N TYR A 461 -14.48 34.13 48.11
CA TYR A 461 -14.73 35.37 47.40
C TYR A 461 -13.71 35.69 46.30
N SER A 462 -12.66 34.88 46.11
CA SER A 462 -11.57 35.18 45.16
C SER A 462 -11.40 34.06 44.13
N TYR A 463 -11.36 34.40 42.84
CA TYR A 463 -11.08 33.44 41.76
C TYR A 463 -9.84 33.86 40.97
N TYR A 464 -8.99 32.88 40.64
CA TYR A 464 -7.70 33.09 40.00
C TYR A 464 -7.72 32.54 38.58
N GLN A 465 -7.36 33.38 37.61
CA GLN A 465 -7.41 33.06 36.19
C GLN A 465 -6.27 33.70 35.41
N ILE A 466 -6.12 33.27 34.16
CA ILE A 466 -5.18 33.86 33.22
C ILE A 466 -6.01 34.64 32.18
N GLY A 467 -5.70 35.93 32.04
CA GLY A 467 -6.38 36.83 31.11
C GLY A 467 -5.53 37.05 29.87
N LEU A 468 -6.13 36.83 28.70
CA LEU A 468 -5.50 37.06 27.41
C LEU A 468 -5.79 38.48 26.94
N VAL A 469 -4.75 39.25 26.63
CA VAL A 469 -4.86 40.61 26.09
C VAL A 469 -4.14 40.70 24.74
N PRO A 470 -4.65 41.50 23.79
CA PRO A 470 -3.93 41.75 22.54
C PRO A 470 -2.54 42.34 22.80
N VAL A 471 -1.58 42.07 21.91
CA VAL A 471 -0.21 42.65 22.00
C VAL A 471 -0.21 44.18 22.05
N SER A 472 -1.20 44.82 21.44
CA SER A 472 -1.39 46.28 21.46
C SER A 472 -1.86 46.84 22.81
N SER A 473 -2.21 45.97 23.77
CA SER A 473 -2.61 46.37 25.11
C SER A 473 -1.46 47.04 25.88
N PRO A 474 -1.72 48.10 26.67
CA PRO A 474 -0.70 48.71 27.52
C PRO A 474 -0.26 47.84 28.70
N LEU A 475 -0.97 46.73 28.98
CA LEU A 475 -0.63 45.80 30.06
C LEU A 475 0.53 44.90 29.63
N GLU A 476 1.54 44.74 30.50
CA GLU A 476 2.68 43.85 30.23
C GLU A 476 2.43 42.40 30.63
N ASP A 477 3.12 41.47 29.95
CA ASP A 477 3.11 40.04 30.31
C ASP A 477 3.47 39.84 31.78
N GLY A 478 2.68 39.04 32.50
CA GLY A 478 2.89 38.74 33.91
C GLY A 478 2.34 39.78 34.89
N THR A 479 1.70 40.84 34.40
CA THR A 479 0.96 41.78 35.24
C THR A 479 -0.22 41.09 35.91
N ILE A 480 -0.50 41.40 37.18
CA ILE A 480 -1.69 40.93 37.88
C ILE A 480 -2.72 42.05 37.92
N LYS A 481 -3.91 41.81 37.35
CA LYS A 481 -5.06 42.73 37.41
C LYS A 481 -6.11 42.17 38.37
N THR A 482 -6.67 43.04 39.21
CA THR A 482 -7.80 42.69 40.09
C THR A 482 -9.08 43.29 39.54
N ILE A 483 -10.12 42.46 39.36
CA ILE A 483 -11.47 42.93 39.00
C ILE A 483 -12.38 42.68 40.19
N VAL A 484 -13.18 43.67 40.55
CA VAL A 484 -14.18 43.55 41.63
C VAL A 484 -15.55 43.47 40.97
N TYR A 485 -16.28 42.38 41.22
CA TYR A 485 -17.68 42.28 40.82
C TYR A 485 -18.58 42.78 41.95
N PRO A 486 -19.39 43.82 41.69
CA PRO A 486 -20.34 44.30 42.67
C PRO A 486 -21.38 43.22 42.96
N ALA A 487 -21.75 43.07 44.23
CA ALA A 487 -22.85 42.20 44.65
C ALA A 487 -24.19 42.77 44.15
N ILE A 488 -25.13 41.89 43.83
CA ILE A 488 -26.52 42.31 43.61
C ILE A 488 -27.13 42.59 45.00
N GLU A 489 -27.52 43.84 45.28
CA GLU A 489 -28.33 44.14 46.46
C GLU A 489 -29.70 43.46 46.31
N MET A 490 -29.94 42.41 47.10
CA MET A 490 -31.26 41.84 47.25
C MET A 490 -32.12 42.83 48.05
N THR A 491 -32.88 43.69 47.37
CA THR A 491 -33.96 44.44 48.02
C THR A 491 -34.96 43.45 48.63
N PRO A 492 -35.27 43.52 49.93
CA PRO A 492 -36.22 42.59 50.54
C PRO A 492 -37.63 42.91 50.04
N SER A 493 -38.14 42.07 49.14
CA SER A 493 -39.53 42.10 48.73
C SER A 493 -40.41 41.78 49.94
N CYS A 494 -41.27 42.74 50.33
CA CYS A 494 -42.36 42.51 51.27
C CYS A 494 -43.20 41.32 50.77
N LEU A 495 -43.25 40.26 51.58
CA LEU A 495 -44.16 39.14 51.41
C LEU A 495 -45.62 39.64 51.49
N PRO A 496 -46.50 39.32 50.53
CA PRO A 496 -47.90 39.16 50.82
C PRO A 496 -48.14 37.76 51.41
N ALA A 497 -49.05 37.74 52.37
CA ALA A 497 -49.47 36.57 53.11
C ALA A 497 -50.02 35.43 52.24
N ALA A 498 -49.87 34.23 52.80
CA ALA A 498 -50.33 32.95 52.28
C ALA A 498 -51.79 32.94 51.82
N GLN A 499 -52.06 32.18 50.75
CA GLN A 499 -53.21 31.28 50.70
C GLN A 499 -52.96 30.11 49.73
N SER A 500 -52.82 28.93 50.36
CA SER A 500 -53.24 27.59 49.92
C SER A 500 -53.46 27.28 48.44
N SER A 501 -52.66 26.33 47.94
CA SER A 501 -53.00 25.38 46.86
C SER A 501 -54.29 24.58 47.21
N PRO A 502 -55.01 23.89 46.28
CA PRO A 502 -54.38 22.85 45.45
C PRO A 502 -54.99 22.50 44.07
N LYS A 503 -54.16 21.76 43.31
CA LYS A 503 -54.46 20.56 42.50
C LYS A 503 -54.93 20.64 41.04
N GLU A 504 -54.15 19.90 40.25
CA GLU A 504 -54.49 18.95 39.17
C GLU A 504 -54.82 19.45 37.75
N SER A 505 -54.11 18.78 36.82
CA SER A 505 -54.56 18.22 35.53
C SER A 505 -54.03 18.84 34.23
N GLU A 506 -53.23 18.00 33.56
CA GLU A 506 -53.13 17.67 32.13
C GLU A 506 -53.58 18.62 31.01
N LYS A 507 -52.65 18.72 30.04
CA LYS A 507 -52.79 18.57 28.57
C LYS A 507 -53.06 19.76 27.65
N ASP A 508 -52.25 19.70 26.60
CA ASP A 508 -52.46 20.06 25.19
C ASP A 508 -52.28 21.50 24.69
N LEU A 509 -51.25 21.60 23.83
CA LEU A 509 -51.25 22.15 22.47
C LEU A 509 -52.06 23.43 22.21
N HIS A 510 -51.34 24.47 21.80
CA HIS A 510 -51.76 25.28 20.67
C HIS A 510 -50.55 25.88 19.95
N GLU A 511 -50.42 25.55 18.66
CA GLU A 511 -49.78 26.40 17.66
C GLU A 511 -50.52 27.75 17.62
N ASP A 512 -49.79 28.84 17.41
CA ASP A 512 -50.27 29.81 16.43
C ASP A 512 -49.17 30.69 15.82
N HIS A 513 -49.45 31.01 14.56
CA HIS A 513 -48.69 31.76 13.59
C HIS A 513 -48.34 33.20 13.98
N HIS A 514 -47.25 33.74 13.44
CA HIS A 514 -47.28 35.04 12.76
C HIS A 514 -46.21 35.15 11.67
N GLN A 515 -46.69 35.19 10.42
CA GLN A 515 -46.02 35.80 9.27
C GLN A 515 -45.91 37.33 9.46
N LEU A 516 -44.93 37.99 8.82
CA LEU A 516 -45.18 39.02 7.77
C LEU A 516 -43.88 39.67 7.23
N LEU A 517 -43.78 39.66 5.89
CA LEU A 517 -43.27 40.67 4.93
C LEU A 517 -41.76 41.02 4.94
N CYS A 518 -40.96 40.63 3.93
CA CYS A 518 -40.84 41.16 2.54
C CYS A 518 -40.41 42.63 2.44
N LEU A 519 -39.22 42.89 1.86
CA LEU A 519 -39.05 43.38 0.48
C LEU A 519 -37.53 43.61 0.12
N PRO A 520 -37.19 43.73 -1.19
CA PRO A 520 -35.89 43.40 -1.80
C PRO A 520 -35.11 44.64 -2.27
N ILE A 521 -33.96 44.46 -2.97
CA ILE A 521 -33.51 45.28 -4.11
C ILE A 521 -32.42 44.53 -4.92
N ASN A 522 -32.36 44.87 -6.21
CA ASN A 522 -31.87 44.15 -7.37
C ASN A 522 -30.51 44.66 -7.91
N ASN A 523 -29.86 43.81 -8.71
CA ASN A 523 -29.00 44.06 -9.90
C ASN A 523 -27.62 44.79 -9.82
N HIS A 524 -26.57 44.12 -10.33
CA HIS A 524 -25.99 44.42 -11.67
C HIS A 524 -24.91 43.42 -12.16
N GLN A 525 -24.84 43.27 -13.49
CA GLN A 525 -24.01 42.39 -14.34
C GLN A 525 -22.56 42.91 -14.55
N GLN A 526 -21.62 42.02 -14.93
CA GLN A 526 -20.89 42.02 -16.24
C GLN A 526 -19.56 41.21 -16.24
N HIS A 527 -19.43 40.29 -17.21
CA HIS A 527 -18.20 39.67 -17.78
C HIS A 527 -17.53 40.66 -18.79
N PRO A 528 -16.25 40.53 -19.27
CA PRO A 528 -15.78 39.38 -20.09
C PRO A 528 -14.25 39.06 -20.27
N ASN A 529 -13.98 37.81 -20.67
CA ASN A 529 -13.06 37.22 -21.69
C ASN A 529 -11.56 37.60 -21.95
N SER A 530 -10.69 36.57 -21.77
CA SER A 530 -9.72 35.94 -22.74
C SER A 530 -8.41 36.69 -23.16
N PRO A 531 -7.36 36.08 -23.82
CA PRO A 531 -7.25 34.73 -24.43
C PRO A 531 -5.90 33.95 -24.27
N LYS A 532 -5.91 32.69 -24.77
CA LYS A 532 -4.80 31.74 -24.99
C LYS A 532 -3.95 32.10 -26.23
N LYS A 533 -2.67 31.71 -26.23
CA LYS A 533 -1.82 31.58 -27.44
C LYS A 533 -1.33 30.13 -27.61
N THR A 534 -1.58 29.58 -28.79
CA THR A 534 -1.09 28.31 -29.32
C THR A 534 0.18 28.59 -30.12
N LEU A 535 1.18 27.72 -30.05
CA LEU A 535 2.29 27.66 -31.00
C LEU A 535 2.53 26.20 -31.40
N THR A 536 2.65 26.00 -32.71
CA THR A 536 2.80 24.72 -33.40
C THR A 536 4.16 24.69 -34.12
N VAL A 537 4.58 23.47 -34.52
CA VAL A 537 5.66 23.10 -35.48
C VAL A 537 7.07 23.02 -34.83
N SER A 538 7.91 21.99 -35.01
CA SER A 538 8.25 21.22 -36.22
C SER A 538 8.75 19.78 -35.98
N ASN A 539 8.47 18.91 -36.96
CA ASN A 539 9.05 17.57 -37.12
C ASN A 539 10.55 17.62 -37.43
N GLN A 540 11.35 16.88 -36.66
CA GLN A 540 12.61 16.29 -37.12
C GLN A 540 12.56 14.77 -36.85
N SER A 541 13.05 14.01 -37.82
CA SER A 541 13.05 12.55 -37.86
C SER A 541 13.95 11.98 -36.76
N ASP A 542 13.35 11.56 -35.65
CA ASP A 542 14.09 11.01 -34.51
C ASP A 542 14.06 9.48 -34.52
N ASN A 543 15.25 8.89 -34.66
CA ASN A 543 15.50 7.47 -34.47
C ASN A 543 15.11 7.07 -33.02
N PRO A 544 14.17 6.14 -32.80
CA PRO A 544 13.64 5.82 -31.45
C PRO A 544 14.69 5.26 -30.49
N TYR A 545 15.80 4.72 -31.00
CA TYR A 545 16.86 4.13 -30.18
C TYR A 545 17.81 5.16 -29.56
N GLU A 546 18.00 6.33 -30.19
CA GLU A 546 18.77 7.42 -29.59
C GLU A 546 18.03 8.05 -28.41
N LYS A 547 16.70 8.13 -28.46
CA LYS A 547 15.90 8.61 -27.32
C LYS A 547 15.95 7.67 -26.12
N VAL A 548 15.88 6.36 -26.32
CA VAL A 548 15.94 5.39 -25.20
C VAL A 548 17.32 5.36 -24.56
N ALA A 549 18.39 5.36 -25.36
CA ALA A 549 19.76 5.43 -24.85
C ALA A 549 20.02 6.75 -24.11
N TYR A 550 19.56 7.88 -24.66
CA TYR A 550 19.70 9.20 -24.04
C TYR A 550 18.86 9.34 -22.76
N PHE A 551 17.66 8.74 -22.71
CA PHE A 551 16.81 8.73 -21.51
C PHE A 551 17.39 7.85 -20.41
N LEU A 552 17.97 6.69 -20.75
CA LEU A 552 18.68 5.83 -19.80
C LEU A 552 19.96 6.50 -19.27
N LEU A 553 20.77 7.11 -20.14
CA LEU A 553 21.97 7.84 -19.72
C LEU A 553 21.62 9.03 -18.82
N LYS A 554 20.57 9.80 -19.16
CA LYS A 554 20.10 10.92 -18.35
C LYS A 554 19.48 10.47 -17.03
N SER A 555 18.86 9.28 -17.00
CA SER A 555 18.33 8.69 -15.76
C SER A 555 19.44 8.17 -14.85
N ILE A 556 20.55 7.68 -15.39
CA ILE A 556 21.74 7.28 -14.63
C ILE A 556 22.53 8.51 -14.13
N MET A 557 22.64 9.57 -14.93
CA MET A 557 23.33 10.81 -14.53
C MET A 557 22.53 11.68 -13.54
N MET A 558 21.21 11.46 -13.41
CA MET A 558 20.38 12.06 -12.36
C MET A 558 20.50 11.31 -11.02
N ILE A 559 21.24 10.20 -10.99
CA ILE A 559 21.72 9.54 -9.77
C ILE A 559 23.08 10.18 -9.44
N SER A 560 23.09 11.47 -9.08
CA SER A 560 24.25 12.03 -8.37
C SER A 560 24.10 11.72 -6.88
N PRO A 561 25.12 11.17 -6.21
CA PRO A 561 25.12 10.99 -4.77
C PRO A 561 25.52 12.31 -4.12
N GLU A 562 24.56 13.18 -3.80
CA GLU A 562 24.83 14.35 -2.96
C GLU A 562 23.92 14.36 -1.74
N ASN A 563 24.60 14.23 -0.59
CA ASN A 563 24.21 14.49 0.80
C ASN A 563 23.37 13.43 1.52
N PHE A 564 23.99 12.27 1.77
CA PHE A 564 23.85 11.57 3.04
C PHE A 564 24.94 12.10 3.98
N ASP A 565 24.63 13.14 4.77
CA ASP A 565 25.37 13.40 6.00
C ASP A 565 24.61 12.75 7.15
N ASP A 566 25.22 11.69 7.67
CA ASP A 566 24.91 11.08 8.96
C ASP A 566 25.25 12.08 10.08
N GLU A 567 24.28 12.84 10.56
CA GLU A 567 24.34 13.43 11.90
C GLU A 567 23.62 12.51 12.89
N ASN A 568 24.32 11.47 13.31
CA ASN A 568 24.14 10.82 14.62
C ASN A 568 25.46 10.17 15.04
N ASN A 569 26.40 11.00 15.49
CA ASN A 569 27.50 10.62 16.36
C ASN A 569 27.97 11.87 17.13
N VAL A 570 27.30 12.17 18.25
CA VAL A 570 27.83 12.47 19.60
C VAL A 570 26.65 12.64 20.56
#